data_AF-A0A0M3K2N2-F1
#
_entry.id   AF-A0A0M3K2N2-F1
#
_cell.length_a   1.000
_cell.length_b   1.000
_cell.length_c   1.000
_cell.angle_alpha   90.00
_cell.angle_beta   90.00
_cell.angle_gamma   90.00
#
_symmetry.space_group_name_H-M   'P 1'
#
loop_
_entity.id
_entity.type
_entity.pdbx_description
1 polymer ?
#
loop_
_entity_poly.entity_id
_entity_poly.type
_entity_poly.pdbx_seq_one_letter_code
_entity_poly.pdbx_strand_id
1 'polypeptide(L)' 'LSAQAADTDRFTCFARNSAGEARKSYDLKVLVRPTINESTSSLPLQTIIPGTAFAVECKVEAIPDAEVCLLILLNI' A
#
# COMPACT_ATOMS: atom_id res chain seq x y z
N LEU A 1 6.26 13.76 14.41
CA LEU A 1 5.87 13.71 12.98
C LEU A 1 6.18 12.31 12.46
N SER A 2 5.30 11.72 11.66
CA SER A 2 5.53 10.48 10.93
C SER A 2 5.32 10.72 9.43
N ALA A 3 6.06 10.03 8.58
CA ALA A 3 5.89 10.11 7.14
C ALA A 3 4.52 9.53 6.72
N GLN A 4 3.91 10.14 5.71
CA GLN A 4 2.64 9.75 5.12
C GLN A 4 2.77 9.60 3.61
N ALA A 5 1.85 8.88 2.96
CA ALA A 5 1.87 8.70 1.51
C ALA A 5 1.90 10.05 0.75
N ALA A 6 1.20 11.06 1.28
CA ALA A 6 1.15 12.42 0.75
C ALA A 6 2.49 13.18 0.79
N ASP A 7 3.47 12.71 1.57
CA ASP A 7 4.83 13.30 1.61
C ASP A 7 5.71 12.82 0.45
N THR A 8 5.21 11.92 -0.41
CA THR A 8 5.88 11.50 -1.65
C THR A 8 5.94 12.66 -2.63
N ASP A 9 7.14 13.21 -2.83
CA ASP A 9 7.36 14.35 -3.72
C ASP A 9 8.85 14.48 -4.10
N ARG A 10 9.16 15.41 -5.01
CA ARG A 10 10.50 15.85 -5.35
C ARG A 10 10.94 17.01 -4.47
N PHE A 11 11.86 16.73 -3.55
CA PHE A 11 12.46 17.73 -2.69
C PHE A 11 13.69 18.35 -3.32
N THR A 12 13.86 19.66 -3.17
CA THR A 12 15.07 20.37 -3.60
C THR A 12 15.73 21.07 -2.43
N CYS A 13 17.00 20.74 -2.18
CA CYS A 13 17.84 21.44 -1.23
C CYS A 13 18.52 22.63 -1.93
N PHE A 14 18.48 23.79 -1.27
CA PHE A 14 19.12 25.02 -1.70
C PHE A 14 20.18 25.40 -0.68
N ALA A 15 21.43 25.58 -1.12
CA ALA A 15 22.53 26.01 -0.30
C ALA A 15 23.10 27.32 -0.85
N ARG A 16 23.04 28.39 -0.07
CA ARG A 16 23.42 29.75 -0.50
C ARG A 16 24.48 30.34 0.41
N ASN A 17 25.50 30.94 -0.19
CA ASN A 17 26.55 31.72 0.48
C ASN A 17 26.82 33.02 -0.28
N SER A 18 27.84 33.80 0.14
CA SER A 18 28.20 35.05 -0.53
C SER A 18 28.73 34.87 -1.95
N ALA A 19 29.20 33.67 -2.31
CA ALA A 19 29.72 33.35 -3.64
C ALA A 19 28.63 32.86 -4.60
N GLY A 20 27.47 32.42 -4.12
CA GLY A 20 26.37 31.97 -4.97
C GLY A 20 25.41 31.00 -4.31
N GLU A 21 24.70 30.24 -5.13
CA GLU A 21 23.71 29.23 -4.72
C GLU A 21 23.93 27.91 -5.45
N ALA A 22 23.89 26.81 -4.72
CA ALA A 22 23.88 25.45 -5.24
C ALA A 22 22.53 24.78 -4.96
N ARG A 23 22.07 23.93 -5.88
CA ARG A 23 20.80 23.21 -5.78
C ARG A 23 20.99 21.72 -6.01
N LYS A 24 20.29 20.89 -5.25
CA LYS A 24 20.24 19.44 -5.46
C LYS A 24 18.83 18.91 -5.20
N SER A 25 18.27 18.19 -6.16
CA SER A 25 16.94 17.58 -6.04
C SER A 25 17.01 16.09 -5.79
N TYR A 26 16.03 15.56 -5.05
CA TYR A 26 15.82 14.16 -4.72
C TYR A 26 14.34 13.82 -4.84
N ASP A 27 14.05 12.66 -5.42
CA ASP A 27 12.68 12.15 -5.48
C ASP A 27 12.44 11.23 -4.26
N LEU A 28 11.55 11.63 -3.36
CA LEU A 28 11.18 10.89 -2.16
C LEU A 28 9.92 10.09 -2.44
N LYS A 29 9.95 8.79 -2.16
CA LYS A 29 8.77 7.91 -2.23
C LYS A 29 8.53 7.26 -0.87
N VAL A 30 7.33 7.46 -0.34
CA VAL A 30 6.89 6.81 0.89
C VAL A 30 6.21 5.50 0.52
N LEU A 31 6.66 4.41 1.14
CA LEU A 31 6.10 3.07 0.91
C LEU A 31 5.07 2.77 1.98
N VAL A 32 3.96 2.15 1.57
CA VAL A 32 2.89 1.70 2.46
C VAL A 32 2.88 0.19 2.41
N ARG A 33 3.03 -0.45 3.58
CA ARG A 33 3.02 -1.91 3.68
C ARG A 33 1.64 -2.45 3.30
N PRO A 34 1.57 -3.58 2.57
CA PRO A 34 0.31 -4.22 2.25
C PRO A 34 -0.51 -4.50 3.51
N THR A 35 -1.72 -3.97 3.55
CA THR A 35 -2.65 -4.14 4.67
C THR A 35 -4.02 -4.52 4.13
N ILE A 36 -4.62 -5.57 4.68
CA ILE A 36 -5.98 -5.98 4.30
C ILE A 36 -6.97 -5.00 4.92
N ASN A 37 -7.84 -4.42 4.08
CA ASN A 37 -8.92 -3.57 4.53
C ASN A 37 -10.14 -4.44 4.88
N GLU A 38 -10.24 -4.82 6.15
CA GLU A 38 -11.31 -5.68 6.69
C GLU A 38 -12.71 -5.09 6.52
N SER A 39 -12.83 -3.75 6.46
CA SER A 39 -14.13 -3.08 6.33
C SER A 39 -14.72 -3.14 4.91
N THR A 40 -13.88 -3.39 3.91
CA THR A 40 -14.25 -3.41 2.49
C THR A 40 -13.99 -4.76 1.82
N SER A 41 -13.35 -5.68 2.55
CA SER A 41 -13.17 -7.08 2.16
C SER A 41 -14.40 -7.90 2.54
N SER A 42 -14.48 -9.11 2.00
CA SER A 42 -15.50 -10.08 2.41
C SER A 42 -15.31 -10.51 3.87
N LEU A 43 -16.42 -10.89 4.53
CA LEU A 43 -16.37 -11.34 5.92
C LEU A 43 -15.45 -12.57 6.07
N PRO A 44 -14.69 -12.66 7.18
CA PRO A 44 -13.74 -13.76 7.41
C PRO A 44 -14.43 -15.11 7.58
N LEU A 45 -15.69 -15.12 8.05
CA LEU A 45 -16.52 -16.30 8.16
C LEU A 45 -17.78 -16.12 7.34
N GLN A 46 -17.99 -17.03 6.39
CA GLN A 46 -19.16 -17.06 5.51
C GLN A 46 -19.69 -18.48 5.44
N THR A 47 -21.01 -18.63 5.55
CA THR A 47 -21.69 -19.91 5.36
C THR A 47 -22.20 -19.98 3.93
N ILE A 48 -21.81 -21.00 3.20
CA ILE A 48 -22.21 -21.21 1.81
C ILE A 48 -23.11 -22.45 1.68
N ILE A 49 -23.95 -22.45 0.65
CA ILE A 49 -24.78 -23.61 0.31
C ILE A 49 -23.96 -24.56 -0.57
N PRO A 50 -23.90 -25.86 -0.26
CA PRO A 50 -23.19 -26.83 -1.10
C PRO A 50 -23.64 -26.78 -2.56
N GLY A 51 -22.68 -26.85 -3.49
CA GLY A 51 -22.95 -26.80 -4.94
C GLY A 51 -23.19 -25.39 -5.49
N THR A 52 -23.10 -24.33 -4.67
CA THR A 52 -23.19 -22.94 -5.14
C THR A 52 -21.81 -22.35 -5.38
N ALA A 53 -21.70 -21.51 -6.41
CA ALA A 53 -20.50 -20.72 -6.64
C ALA A 53 -20.42 -19.60 -5.59
N PHE A 54 -19.23 -19.37 -5.05
CA PHE A 54 -18.96 -18.27 -4.13
C PHE A 54 -17.70 -17.53 -4.57
N ALA A 55 -17.60 -16.26 -4.18
CA ALA A 55 -16.43 -15.43 -4.39
C ALA A 55 -16.06 -14.76 -3.08
N VAL A 56 -14.75 -14.62 -2.83
CA VAL A 56 -14.21 -13.91 -1.66
C VAL A 56 -13.39 -12.76 -2.18
N GLU A 57 -13.75 -11.56 -1.76
CA GLU A 57 -13.03 -10.34 -2.09
C GLU A 57 -12.03 -10.02 -0.97
N CYS A 58 -10.77 -9.78 -1.33
CA CYS A 58 -9.72 -9.32 -0.44
C CYS A 58 -9.18 -8.00 -0.97
N LYS A 59 -9.48 -6.90 -0.28
CA LYS A 59 -9.00 -5.57 -0.65
C LYS A 59 -7.75 -5.25 0.16
N VAL A 60 -6.66 -4.98 -0.55
CA VAL A 60 -5.34 -4.69 0.03
C VAL A 60 -4.93 -3.27 -0.32
N GLU A 61 -4.53 -2.50 0.68
CA GLU A 61 -3.94 -1.18 0.51
C GLU A 61 -2.42 -1.29 0.59
N ALA A 62 -1.71 -0.83 -0.44
CA ALA A 62 -0.25 -0.89 -0.53
C ALA A 62 0.29 0.19 -1.46
N ILE A 63 1.53 0.64 -1.21
CA ILE A 63 2.29 1.48 -2.14
C ILE A 63 3.73 0.96 -2.19
N PRO A 64 4.22 0.48 -3.36
CA PRO A 64 3.47 0.25 -4.61
C PRO A 64 2.41 -0.85 -4.47
N ASP A 65 1.62 -1.06 -5.53
CA ASP A 65 0.65 -2.16 -5.60
C ASP A 65 1.29 -3.49 -5.21
N ALA A 66 0.59 -4.25 -4.38
CA ALA A 66 1.07 -5.51 -3.84
C ALA A 66 0.64 -6.69 -4.73
N GLU A 67 1.45 -7.74 -4.73
CA GLU A 67 1.02 -9.04 -5.21
C GLU A 67 0.13 -9.71 -4.15
N VAL A 68 -1.08 -10.12 -4.54
CA VAL A 68 -2.07 -10.73 -3.63
C VAL A 68 -2.22 -12.21 -3.99
N CYS A 69 -1.93 -13.09 -3.01
CA CYS A 69 -2.02 -14.54 -3.17
C CYS A 69 -3.12 -15.12 -2.28
N LEU A 70 -3.98 -15.97 -2.85
CA LEU A 70 -5.02 -16.69 -2.12
C LEU A 70 -4.49 -18.05 -1.63
N LEU A 71 -4.60 -18.31 -0.33
CA LEU A 71 -4.28 -19.61 0.25
C LEU A 71 -5.59 -20.37 0.53
N ILE A 72 -5.78 -21.51 -0.15
CA ILE A 72 -6.91 -22.40 0.10
C ILE A 72 -6.43 -23.53 1.00
N LEU A 73 -6.95 -23.58 2.23
CA LEU A 73 -6.73 -24.70 3.15
C LEU A 73 -7.82 -25.74 2.91
N LEU A 74 -7.47 -26.81 2.20
CA LEU A 74 -8.33 -27.99 2.09
C LEU A 74 -8.11 -28.85 3.34
N ASN A 75 -9.10 -28.90 4.23
CA ASN A 75 -9.17 -29.95 5.25
C ASN A 75 -9.63 -31.24 4.55
N ILE A 76 -8.67 -32.00 4.03
CA ILE A 76 -8.88 -33.39 3.59
C ILE A 76 -8.62 -34.31 4.78
#